data_AF-A0A2L2XM31-F1
#
_entry.id   AF-A0A2L2XM31-F1
#
_cell.length_a   1.000
_cell.length_b   1.000
_cell.length_c   1.000
_cell.angle_alpha   90.00
_cell.angle_beta   90.00
_cell.angle_gamma   90.00
#
_symmetry.space_group_name_H-M   'P 1'
#
loop_
_entity.id
_entity.type
_entity.pdbx_description
1 polymer ?
#
loop_
_entity_poly.entity_id
_entity_poly.type
_entity_poly.pdbx_seq_one_letter_code
_entity_poly.pdbx_strand_id
1 'polypeptide(L)'
;MKLIDEKGKVLGIINVIDLIILLVIVLVGAGAAYKYTHKEAQGEIKTVEFQVMVPCVRPELAQAVKAGDKMVQGGSYTTVTVKSVDIKPGLSVNLNAQGNKVISYDPYMKDVFVVNEGKVNISSASITMGGQEIRIGKDYYVKSRDYELKGTIMKIEVKD
;
A
#
# COMPACT_ATOMS: atom_id res chain seq x y z
N MET A 1 54.31 -20.63 13.10
CA MET A 1 53.83 -20.87 14.48
C MET A 1 52.50 -21.61 14.39
N LYS A 2 52.33 -22.73 15.11
CA LYS A 2 51.04 -23.43 15.14
C LYS A 2 50.06 -22.59 15.97
N LEU A 3 48.91 -22.25 15.38
CA LEU A 3 47.86 -21.44 16.03
C LEU A 3 47.10 -22.23 17.12
N ILE A 4 47.16 -23.57 17.06
CA ILE A 4 46.46 -24.51 17.94
C ILE A 4 47.49 -25.53 18.46
N ASP A 5 47.52 -25.75 19.77
CA ASP A 5 48.38 -26.77 20.40
C ASP A 5 47.73 -28.17 20.42
N GLU A 6 48.50 -29.20 20.76
CA GLU A 6 48.04 -30.60 20.78
C GLU A 6 46.99 -30.90 21.87
N LYS A 7 46.74 -29.95 22.78
CA LYS A 7 45.70 -30.01 23.82
C LYS A 7 44.45 -29.23 23.42
N GLY A 8 44.39 -28.72 22.18
CA GLY A 8 43.25 -27.95 21.68
C GLY A 8 43.19 -26.52 22.20
N LYS A 9 44.32 -25.94 22.65
CA LYS A 9 44.38 -24.53 23.06
C LYS A 9 44.76 -23.63 21.89
N VAL A 10 44.01 -22.55 21.71
CA VAL A 10 44.30 -21.48 20.74
C VAL A 10 45.23 -20.47 21.40
N LEU A 11 46.38 -20.20 20.77
CA LEU A 11 47.43 -19.30 21.28
C LEU A 11 47.98 -19.66 22.68
N GLY A 12 47.74 -20.89 23.17
CA GLY A 12 48.20 -21.37 24.49
C GLY A 12 47.40 -20.86 25.70
N ILE A 13 46.41 -19.97 25.49
CA ILE A 13 45.70 -19.26 26.56
C ILE A 13 44.31 -19.86 26.81
N ILE A 14 43.54 -20.16 25.74
CA ILE A 14 42.12 -20.54 25.83
C ILE A 14 41.83 -21.83 25.04
N ASN A 15 40.89 -22.64 25.52
CA ASN A 15 40.42 -23.85 24.82
C ASN A 15 39.59 -23.46 23.57
N VAL A 16 39.70 -24.23 22.48
CA VAL A 16 38.90 -24.02 21.26
C VAL A 16 37.40 -23.97 21.55
N ILE A 17 36.90 -24.80 22.48
CA ILE A 17 35.48 -24.84 22.87
C ILE A 17 35.06 -23.49 23.51
N ASP A 18 35.86 -22.96 24.43
CA ASP A 18 35.57 -21.67 25.09
C ASP A 18 35.64 -20.51 24.09
N LEU A 19 36.56 -20.57 23.13
CA LEU A 19 36.63 -19.59 22.05
C LEU A 19 35.34 -19.56 21.22
N ILE A 20 34.79 -20.73 20.88
CA ILE A 20 33.53 -20.84 20.14
C ILE A 20 32.37 -20.28 20.95
N ILE A 21 32.27 -20.61 22.25
CA ILE A 21 31.22 -20.09 23.13
C ILE A 21 31.31 -18.56 23.24
N LEU A 22 32.51 -18.01 23.42
CA LEU A 22 32.75 -16.57 23.47
C LEU A 22 32.32 -15.90 22.16
N LEU A 23 32.65 -16.50 21.01
CA LEU A 23 32.26 -15.98 19.71
C LEU A 23 30.74 -15.97 19.53
N VAL A 24 30.03 -17.01 19.99
CA VAL A 24 28.56 -17.04 19.99
C VAL A 24 27.98 -15.92 20.86
N ILE A 25 28.53 -15.70 22.06
CA ILE A 25 28.08 -14.62 22.95
C ILE A 25 28.26 -13.25 22.30
N VAL A 26 29.41 -13.01 21.65
CA VAL A 26 29.68 -11.76 20.93
C VAL A 26 28.72 -11.58 19.76
N LEU A 27 28.43 -12.63 18.98
CA LEU A 27 27.46 -12.57 17.88
C LEU A 27 26.04 -12.28 18.38
N VAL A 28 25.61 -12.90 19.47
CA VAL A 28 24.30 -12.63 20.08
C VAL A 28 24.22 -11.21 20.59
N GLY A 29 25.25 -10.72 21.29
CA GLY A 29 25.32 -9.35 21.79
C GLY A 29 25.33 -8.32 20.66
N ALA A 30 26.12 -8.55 19.62
CA ALA A 30 26.15 -7.71 18.42
C ALA A 30 24.81 -7.72 17.68
N GLY A 31 24.17 -8.88 17.54
CA GLY A 31 22.84 -9.00 16.92
C GLY A 31 21.76 -8.27 17.71
N ALA A 32 21.79 -8.34 19.04
CA ALA A 32 20.88 -7.60 19.92
C ALA A 32 21.12 -6.08 19.84
N ALA A 33 22.37 -5.64 19.86
CA ALA A 33 22.73 -4.23 19.71
C ALA A 33 22.36 -3.68 18.33
N TYR A 34 22.58 -4.46 17.27
CA TYR A 34 22.18 -4.13 15.90
C TYR A 34 20.67 -3.93 15.79
N LYS A 35 19.87 -4.87 16.34
CA LYS A 35 18.41 -4.76 16.39
C LYS A 35 17.91 -3.55 17.20
N TYR A 36 18.62 -3.17 18.27
CA TYR A 36 18.25 -2.01 19.10
C TYR A 36 18.59 -0.66 18.46
N THR A 37 19.65 -0.63 17.64
CA THR A 37 20.13 0.59 16.97
C THR A 37 19.43 0.81 15.63
N HIS A 38 19.09 -0.26 14.91
CA HIS A 38 18.26 -0.20 13.70
C HIS A 38 16.78 -0.28 14.07
N LYS A 39 16.29 0.72 14.81
CA LYS A 39 14.84 0.96 14.85
C LYS A 39 14.45 1.48 13.47
N GLU A 40 13.61 0.74 12.74
CA GLU A 40 12.93 1.30 11.58
C GLU A 40 12.32 2.64 11.98
N ALA A 41 12.42 3.64 11.11
CA ALA A 41 11.79 4.93 11.35
C ALA A 41 10.33 4.68 11.71
N GLN A 42 9.93 5.05 12.94
CA GLN A 42 8.53 5.01 13.33
C GLN A 42 7.80 6.03 12.46
N GLY A 43 7.29 5.57 11.32
CA GLY A 43 6.53 6.44 10.44
C GLY A 43 5.28 6.92 11.16
N GLU A 44 4.86 8.12 10.78
CA GLU A 44 3.72 8.77 11.38
C GLU A 44 2.43 8.11 10.89
N ILE A 45 1.50 7.81 11.80
CA ILE A 45 0.18 7.31 11.41
C ILE A 45 -0.63 8.51 10.94
N LYS A 46 -0.81 8.62 9.64
CA LYS A 46 -1.62 9.68 9.02
C LYS A 46 -2.91 9.13 8.45
N THR A 47 -3.91 10.00 8.37
CA THR A 47 -5.15 9.71 7.65
C THR A 47 -4.97 10.14 6.21
N VAL A 48 -5.20 9.24 5.25
CA VAL A 48 -5.05 9.53 3.82
C VAL A 48 -6.40 9.40 3.15
N GLU A 49 -6.78 10.46 2.45
CA GLU A 49 -7.92 10.47 1.54
C GLU A 49 -7.44 10.43 0.10
N PHE A 50 -8.08 9.62 -0.73
CA PHE A 50 -7.76 9.57 -2.15
C PHE A 50 -9.01 9.32 -2.99
N GLN A 51 -9.08 10.00 -4.12
CA GLN A 51 -10.19 9.89 -5.05
C GLN A 51 -9.79 8.97 -6.20
N VAL A 52 -10.63 7.98 -6.47
CA VAL A 52 -10.51 7.06 -7.61
C VAL A 52 -11.64 7.36 -8.59
N MET A 53 -11.31 7.62 -9.84
CA MET A 53 -12.28 7.74 -10.93
C MET A 53 -12.36 6.41 -11.67
N VAL A 54 -13.56 5.82 -11.67
CA VAL A 54 -13.87 4.56 -12.35
C VAL A 54 -14.70 4.91 -13.59
N PRO A 55 -14.12 4.85 -14.80
CA PRO A 55 -14.83 5.25 -16.01
C PRO A 55 -15.78 4.15 -16.51
N CYS A 56 -16.81 4.57 -17.26
CA CYS A 56 -17.63 3.67 -18.10
C CYS A 56 -18.24 2.47 -17.35
N VAL A 57 -18.87 2.74 -16.22
CA VAL A 57 -19.53 1.76 -15.35
C VAL A 57 -21.03 1.71 -15.67
N ARG A 58 -21.61 0.51 -15.74
CA ARG A 58 -23.06 0.36 -15.86
C ARG A 58 -23.78 0.94 -14.62
N PRO A 59 -24.95 1.57 -14.76
CA PRO A 59 -25.67 2.18 -13.65
C PRO A 59 -25.86 1.27 -12.43
N GLU A 60 -26.15 0.00 -12.65
CA GLU A 60 -26.42 -0.99 -11.59
C GLU A 60 -25.14 -1.28 -10.77
N LEU A 61 -23.98 -1.33 -11.44
CA LEU A 61 -22.68 -1.48 -10.79
C LEU A 61 -22.23 -0.20 -10.10
N ALA A 62 -22.51 0.97 -10.69
CA ALA A 62 -22.19 2.26 -10.10
C ALA A 62 -22.93 2.47 -8.76
N GLN A 63 -24.18 2.03 -8.68
CA GLN A 63 -25.00 2.10 -7.46
C GLN A 63 -24.62 1.05 -6.39
N ALA A 64 -23.81 0.05 -6.75
CA ALA A 64 -23.35 -0.95 -5.79
C ALA A 64 -22.34 -0.37 -4.79
N VAL A 65 -21.60 0.68 -5.18
CA VAL A 65 -20.61 1.35 -4.34
C VAL A 65 -21.30 2.36 -3.42
N LYS A 66 -21.14 2.20 -2.11
CA LYS A 66 -21.81 3.04 -1.11
C LYS A 66 -20.81 3.64 -0.13
N ALA A 67 -21.14 4.83 0.37
CA ALA A 67 -20.41 5.41 1.50
C ALA A 67 -20.52 4.49 2.72
N GLY A 68 -19.40 4.28 3.41
CA GLY A 68 -19.26 3.35 4.53
C GLY A 68 -18.78 1.95 4.14
N ASP A 69 -18.71 1.61 2.85
CA ASP A 69 -18.23 0.30 2.42
C ASP A 69 -16.76 0.10 2.79
N LYS A 70 -16.44 -1.06 3.36
CA LYS A 70 -15.07 -1.42 3.77
C LYS A 70 -14.35 -2.15 2.65
N MET A 71 -13.14 -1.71 2.35
CA MET A 71 -12.32 -2.34 1.32
C MET A 71 -11.75 -3.67 1.81
N VAL A 72 -11.57 -4.62 0.89
CA VAL A 72 -11.02 -5.95 1.20
C VAL A 72 -9.75 -6.24 0.40
N GLN A 73 -8.85 -7.03 0.99
CA GLN A 73 -7.66 -7.58 0.35
C GLN A 73 -7.46 -9.02 0.86
N GLY A 74 -7.22 -9.96 -0.05
CA GLY A 74 -6.88 -11.34 0.34
C GLY A 74 -7.90 -12.02 1.26
N GLY A 75 -9.19 -11.68 1.12
CA GLY A 75 -10.27 -12.22 1.95
C GLY A 75 -10.47 -11.54 3.31
N SER A 76 -9.69 -10.52 3.65
CA SER A 76 -9.80 -9.74 4.88
C SER A 76 -10.20 -8.28 4.61
N TYR A 77 -10.87 -7.65 5.57
CA TYR A 77 -11.10 -6.20 5.53
C TYR A 77 -9.79 -5.43 5.78
N THR A 78 -9.64 -4.32 5.07
CA THR A 78 -8.51 -3.39 5.20
C THR A 78 -8.87 -2.21 6.11
N THR A 79 -7.92 -1.29 6.31
CA THR A 79 -8.15 -0.03 7.03
C THR A 79 -8.86 1.05 6.18
N VAL A 80 -9.13 0.77 4.91
CA VAL A 80 -9.71 1.73 3.96
C VAL A 80 -11.22 1.57 3.86
N THR A 81 -11.92 2.69 3.90
CA THR A 81 -13.39 2.77 3.79
C THR A 81 -13.76 3.78 2.71
N VAL A 82 -14.87 3.55 2.01
CA VAL A 82 -15.47 4.53 1.10
C VAL A 82 -16.05 5.66 1.93
N LYS A 83 -15.54 6.88 1.74
CA LYS A 83 -16.03 8.08 2.41
C LYS A 83 -17.23 8.68 1.67
N SER A 84 -17.14 8.80 0.36
CA SER A 84 -18.21 9.34 -0.48
C SER A 84 -18.13 8.82 -1.91
N VAL A 85 -19.27 8.82 -2.60
CA VAL A 85 -19.39 8.38 -3.99
C VAL A 85 -20.15 9.45 -4.76
N ASP A 86 -19.61 9.87 -5.89
CA ASP A 86 -20.23 10.81 -6.82
C ASP A 86 -20.35 10.14 -8.20
N ILE A 87 -21.56 10.04 -8.75
CA ILE A 87 -21.85 9.31 -9.99
C ILE A 87 -22.26 10.33 -11.04
N LYS A 88 -21.50 10.39 -12.15
CA LYS A 88 -21.74 11.31 -13.26
C LYS A 88 -22.04 10.53 -14.55
N PRO A 89 -22.71 11.14 -15.54
CA PRO A 89 -22.75 10.58 -16.88
C PRO A 89 -21.33 10.31 -17.40
N GLY A 90 -21.13 9.18 -18.07
CA GLY A 90 -19.81 8.80 -18.59
C GLY A 90 -19.31 9.81 -19.61
N LEU A 91 -18.09 10.32 -19.46
CA LEU A 91 -17.52 11.29 -20.39
C LEU A 91 -16.86 10.56 -21.56
N SER A 92 -17.15 11.00 -22.77
CA SER A 92 -16.52 10.51 -23.99
C SER A 92 -16.15 11.64 -24.94
N VAL A 93 -14.99 11.52 -25.58
CA VAL A 93 -14.55 12.45 -26.62
C VAL A 93 -14.90 11.83 -27.97
N ASN A 94 -15.90 12.38 -28.63
CA ASN A 94 -16.41 11.90 -29.91
C ASN A 94 -16.23 12.94 -31.01
N LEU A 95 -16.38 12.53 -32.27
CA LEU A 95 -16.42 13.46 -33.40
C LEU A 95 -17.84 13.96 -33.61
N ASN A 96 -17.99 15.26 -33.79
CA ASN A 96 -19.26 15.82 -34.27
C ASN A 96 -19.41 15.59 -35.79
N ALA A 97 -20.55 15.98 -36.37
CA ALA A 97 -20.82 15.84 -37.81
C ALA A 97 -19.80 16.56 -38.73
N GLN A 98 -19.01 17.49 -38.19
CA GLN A 98 -17.98 18.23 -38.91
C GLN A 98 -16.57 17.62 -38.72
N GLY A 99 -16.46 16.50 -38.01
CA GLY A 99 -15.18 15.85 -37.71
C GLY A 99 -14.39 16.51 -36.57
N ASN A 100 -14.99 17.43 -35.80
CA ASN A 100 -14.34 18.06 -34.66
C ASN A 100 -14.50 17.21 -33.40
N LYS A 101 -13.43 17.09 -32.60
CA LYS A 101 -13.51 16.45 -31.27
C LYS A 101 -14.35 17.31 -30.33
N VAL A 102 -15.40 16.71 -29.78
CA VAL A 102 -16.29 17.34 -28.80
C VAL A 102 -16.46 16.43 -27.59
N ILE A 103 -16.66 17.04 -26.42
CA ILE A 103 -17.07 16.31 -25.22
C ILE A 103 -18.54 15.93 -25.39
N SER A 104 -18.84 14.68 -25.12
CA SER A 104 -20.18 14.11 -25.12
C SER A 104 -20.35 13.24 -23.88
N TYR A 105 -21.59 13.10 -23.42
CA TYR A 105 -21.91 12.27 -22.27
C TYR A 105 -22.62 11.01 -22.75
N ASP A 106 -22.19 9.86 -22.26
CA ASP A 106 -22.83 8.58 -22.50
C ASP A 106 -24.22 8.57 -21.80
N PRO A 107 -25.30 8.25 -22.52
CA PRO A 107 -26.64 8.25 -21.94
C PRO A 107 -26.85 7.12 -20.91
N TYR A 108 -26.10 6.03 -21.02
CA TYR A 108 -26.25 4.85 -20.17
C TYR A 108 -25.10 4.70 -19.18
N MET A 109 -23.85 4.70 -19.66
CA MET A 109 -22.66 4.49 -18.83
C MET A 109 -22.41 5.67 -17.88
N LYS A 110 -21.78 5.38 -16.76
CA LYS A 110 -21.49 6.32 -15.67
C LYS A 110 -20.00 6.36 -15.36
N ASP A 111 -19.51 7.53 -15.01
CA ASP A 111 -18.21 7.68 -14.37
C ASP A 111 -18.43 7.82 -12.86
N VAL A 112 -17.76 6.98 -12.07
CA VAL A 112 -17.92 6.92 -10.62
C VAL A 112 -16.68 7.47 -9.95
N PHE A 113 -16.84 8.52 -9.15
CA PHE A 113 -15.77 9.14 -8.37
C PHE A 113 -15.92 8.68 -6.91
N VAL A 114 -15.02 7.81 -6.49
CA VAL A 114 -15.02 7.22 -5.15
C VAL A 114 -13.94 7.89 -4.32
N VAL A 115 -14.33 8.61 -3.26
CA VAL A 115 -13.38 9.10 -2.25
C VAL A 115 -13.23 8.02 -1.20
N ASN A 116 -11.99 7.58 -1.01
CA ASN A 116 -11.62 6.55 -0.04
C ASN A 116 -10.80 7.20 1.07
N GLU A 117 -10.95 6.71 2.29
CA GLU A 117 -10.23 7.19 3.46
C GLU A 117 -9.67 6.00 4.24
N GLY A 118 -8.46 6.12 4.76
CA GLY A 118 -7.93 5.15 5.71
C GLY A 118 -6.72 5.69 6.47
N LYS A 119 -6.34 4.97 7.52
CA LYS A 119 -5.12 5.27 8.29
C LYS A 119 -3.98 4.37 7.84
N VAL A 120 -2.81 4.96 7.65
CA VAL A 120 -1.60 4.26 7.22
C VAL A 120 -0.39 4.85 7.92
N ASN A 121 0.57 3.98 8.25
CA ASN A 121 1.87 4.41 8.71
C ASN A 121 2.71 4.82 7.49
N ILE A 122 3.05 6.10 7.37
CA ILE A 122 3.88 6.62 6.29
C ILE A 122 5.34 6.60 6.75
N SER A 123 6.02 5.47 6.52
CA SER A 123 7.44 5.28 6.83
C SER A 123 8.35 5.28 5.58
N SER A 124 7.77 5.40 4.37
CA SER A 124 8.50 5.30 3.10
C SER A 124 8.00 6.32 2.07
N ALA A 125 8.72 6.43 0.94
CA ALA A 125 8.34 7.29 -0.18
C ALA A 125 7.09 6.81 -0.94
N SER A 126 6.63 5.57 -0.72
CA SER A 126 5.37 5.06 -1.25
C SER A 126 4.32 4.94 -0.14
N ILE A 127 3.07 5.21 -0.50
CA ILE A 127 1.92 5.06 0.39
C ILE A 127 1.11 3.87 -0.10
N THR A 128 0.83 2.90 0.77
CA THR A 128 0.04 1.71 0.46
C THR A 128 -1.28 1.74 1.21
N MET A 129 -2.38 1.79 0.46
CA MET A 129 -3.73 1.84 0.99
C MET A 129 -4.50 0.60 0.54
N GLY A 130 -5.07 -0.14 1.49
CA GLY A 130 -5.84 -1.34 1.16
C GLY A 130 -5.02 -2.40 0.42
N GLY A 131 -3.72 -2.45 0.65
CA GLY A 131 -2.80 -3.38 -0.02
C GLY A 131 -2.33 -2.98 -1.40
N GLN A 132 -2.71 -1.80 -1.87
CA GLN A 132 -2.34 -1.27 -3.17
C GLN A 132 -1.56 0.03 -2.96
N GLU A 133 -0.38 0.14 -3.57
CA GLU A 133 0.33 1.40 -3.56
C GLU A 133 -0.48 2.46 -4.31
N ILE A 134 -0.69 3.62 -3.70
CA ILE A 134 -1.42 4.75 -4.26
C ILE A 134 -0.45 5.81 -4.81
N ARG A 135 -0.77 6.31 -6.00
CA ARG A 135 -0.11 7.46 -6.64
C ARG A 135 -1.08 8.06 -7.66
N ILE A 136 -1.09 9.39 -7.81
CA ILE A 136 -1.90 10.05 -8.84
C ILE A 136 -1.55 9.46 -10.22
N GLY A 137 -2.57 9.11 -11.00
CA GLY A 137 -2.44 8.46 -12.31
C GLY A 137 -2.27 6.94 -12.28
N LYS A 138 -2.12 6.32 -11.10
CA LYS A 138 -2.03 4.87 -10.98
C LYS A 138 -3.42 4.22 -10.94
N ASP A 139 -3.49 3.00 -11.45
CA ASP A 139 -4.66 2.15 -11.30
C ASP A 139 -4.89 1.79 -9.83
N TYR A 140 -6.16 1.72 -9.44
CA TYR A 140 -6.61 1.27 -8.13
C TYR A 140 -7.90 0.47 -8.26
N TYR A 141 -7.98 -0.66 -7.57
CA TYR A 141 -9.16 -1.49 -7.49
C TYR A 141 -9.98 -1.09 -6.26
N VAL A 142 -11.13 -0.46 -6.49
CA VAL A 142 -12.16 -0.19 -5.49
C VAL A 142 -12.90 -1.51 -5.23
N LYS A 143 -12.44 -2.25 -4.21
CA LYS A 143 -12.86 -3.62 -3.93
C LYS A 143 -13.50 -3.74 -2.55
N SER A 144 -14.79 -4.01 -2.51
CA SER A 144 -15.52 -4.39 -1.29
C SER A 144 -15.75 -5.91 -1.29
N ARG A 145 -16.50 -6.41 -0.31
CA ARG A 145 -16.93 -7.82 -0.28
C ARG A 145 -17.78 -8.19 -1.51
N ASP A 146 -18.63 -7.26 -1.95
CA ASP A 146 -19.72 -7.54 -2.89
C ASP A 146 -19.45 -7.04 -4.32
N TYR A 147 -18.38 -6.26 -4.54
CA TYR A 147 -18.02 -5.72 -5.85
C TYR A 147 -16.52 -5.44 -5.98
N GLU A 148 -16.04 -5.36 -7.21
CA GLU A 148 -14.69 -4.93 -7.57
C GLU A 148 -14.75 -4.07 -8.82
N LEU A 149 -14.25 -2.83 -8.73
CA LEU A 149 -14.20 -1.88 -9.84
C LEU A 149 -12.79 -1.32 -9.99
N LYS A 150 -12.29 -1.26 -11.23
CA LYS A 150 -10.96 -0.71 -11.54
C LYS A 150 -11.09 0.75 -11.97
N GLY A 151 -10.36 1.64 -11.31
CA GLY A 151 -10.27 3.05 -11.71
C GLY A 151 -8.86 3.60 -11.60
N THR A 152 -8.74 4.91 -11.80
CA THR A 152 -7.48 5.65 -11.73
C THR A 152 -7.53 6.67 -10.59
N ILE A 153 -6.44 6.79 -9.84
CA ILE A 153 -6.33 7.74 -8.74
C ILE A 153 -6.17 9.15 -9.30
N MET A 154 -7.11 10.03 -8.98
CA MET A 154 -7.15 11.42 -9.47
C MET A 154 -6.59 12.42 -8.46
N LYS A 155 -6.74 12.14 -7.16
CA LYS A 155 -6.33 13.03 -6.08
C LYS A 155 -5.87 12.20 -4.88
N ILE A 156 -4.85 12.67 -4.17
CA ILE A 156 -4.41 12.16 -2.88
C ILE A 156 -4.25 13.35 -1.94
N GLU A 157 -4.75 13.23 -0.71
CA GLU A 157 -4.67 14.21 0.35
C GLU A 157 -4.27 13.50 1.65
N VAL A 158 -3.12 13.88 2.19
CA VAL A 158 -2.62 13.36 3.46
C VAL A 158 -3.01 14.37 4.54
N LYS A 159 -3.84 13.93 5.49
CA LYS A 159 -4.25 14.73 6.64
C LYS A 159 -3.29 14.54 7.78
N ASP A 160 -3.03 15.64 8.49
CA ASP A 160 -2.28 15.65 9.75
C ASP A 160 -3.07 15.01 10.90
#